data_AF-A0A1F3DR95-F1
#
_entry.id   AF-A0A1F3DR95-F1
#
_cell.length_a   1.000
_cell.length_b   1.000
_cell.length_c   1.000
_cell.angle_alpha   90.00
_cell.angle_beta   90.00
_cell.angle_gamma   90.00
#
_symmetry.space_group_name_H-M   'P 1'
#
loop_
_entity.id
_entity.type
_entity.pdbx_description
1 polymer ?
#
loop_
_entity_poly.entity_id
_entity_poly.type
_entity_poly.pdbx_seq_one_letter_code
_entity_poly.pdbx_strand_id
1 'polypeptide(L)'
;MRKQHLSRSIRRLTLVYYKMSSSPLEKEFTGKTYLFGSNDSQLQSLKLEISDTLVTLHIRKASTDYALNFTTGEWYYSVTELPGPNLVPNKNIDVLRPFKVAGSYTWLDNNSAEFTLRYIESPHTETITCVFLNNKVGVSFKNVFSKPDDIKLIEGKSAEN
;
A
#
# COMPACT_ATOMS: atom_id res chain seq x y z
N MET A 1 15.86 -11.00 -51.32
CA MET A 1 15.77 -9.53 -51.06
C MET A 1 14.61 -9.32 -50.08
N ARG A 2 14.81 -9.04 -48.77
CA ARG A 2 14.95 -7.72 -48.08
C ARG A 2 13.90 -6.70 -48.59
N LYS A 3 13.01 -6.04 -47.80
CA LYS A 3 13.03 -5.50 -46.42
C LYS A 3 11.58 -5.43 -45.85
N GLN A 4 11.32 -5.68 -44.56
CA GLN A 4 10.97 -4.70 -43.48
C GLN A 4 9.92 -3.64 -43.88
N HIS A 5 8.90 -3.22 -43.12
CA HIS A 5 8.72 -2.99 -41.68
C HIS A 5 7.23 -2.55 -41.51
N LEU A 6 6.47 -2.88 -40.47
CA LEU A 6 6.34 -2.07 -39.24
C LEU A 6 5.37 -2.80 -38.28
N SER A 7 5.90 -3.53 -37.30
CA SER A 7 5.13 -3.92 -36.11
C SER A 7 5.07 -2.70 -35.19
N ARG A 8 3.92 -2.01 -35.15
CA ARG A 8 3.68 -0.95 -34.16
C ARG A 8 3.53 -1.58 -32.78
N SER A 9 4.44 -1.21 -31.88
CA SER A 9 4.58 -1.65 -30.50
C SER A 9 3.25 -1.69 -29.74
N ILE A 10 2.88 -2.88 -29.28
CA ILE A 10 2.04 -3.08 -28.10
C ILE A 10 2.93 -3.76 -27.05
N ARG A 11 3.81 -2.97 -26.42
CA ARG A 11 4.36 -3.29 -25.09
C ARG A 11 3.26 -3.00 -24.05
N ARG A 12 2.13 -3.71 -24.12
CA ARG A 12 1.12 -3.64 -23.06
C ARG A 12 1.47 -4.69 -22.02
N LEU A 13 1.91 -4.19 -20.86
CA LEU A 13 1.63 -4.74 -19.53
C LEU A 13 1.89 -6.23 -19.36
N THR A 14 3.10 -6.69 -19.70
CA THR A 14 3.65 -7.87 -19.02
C THR A 14 4.19 -7.37 -17.69
N LEU A 15 3.35 -7.42 -16.65
CA LEU A 15 3.80 -7.19 -15.28
C LEU A 15 4.68 -8.39 -14.90
N VAL A 16 5.95 -8.38 -15.29
CA VAL A 16 6.93 -9.26 -14.66
C VAL A 16 7.17 -8.68 -13.27
N TYR A 17 6.33 -9.11 -12.32
CA TYR A 17 6.37 -8.65 -10.94
C TYR A 17 7.60 -9.32 -10.29
N TYR A 18 8.75 -8.67 -10.38
CA TYR A 18 9.90 -9.07 -9.57
C TYR A 18 9.63 -8.61 -8.15
N LYS A 19 9.28 -9.56 -7.27
CA LYS A 19 9.24 -9.32 -5.83
C LYS A 19 10.65 -9.00 -5.38
N MET A 20 10.93 -7.71 -5.21
CA MET A 20 12.23 -7.22 -4.74
C MET A 20 12.18 -7.05 -3.23
N SER A 21 13.24 -7.50 -2.56
CA SER A 21 13.37 -7.35 -1.10
C SER A 21 13.74 -5.94 -0.67
N SER A 22 14.28 -5.14 -1.61
CA SER A 22 14.68 -3.77 -1.36
C SER A 22 14.62 -2.92 -2.64
N SER A 23 14.44 -1.60 -2.51
CA SER A 23 14.59 -0.63 -3.61
C SER A 23 15.86 0.22 -3.45
N PRO A 24 16.60 0.54 -4.54
CA PRO A 24 17.69 1.51 -4.51
C PRO A 24 17.28 2.91 -4.01
N LEU A 25 15.99 3.24 -4.07
CA LEU A 25 15.42 4.54 -3.69
C LEU A 25 14.81 4.55 -2.29
N GLU A 26 14.90 3.46 -1.51
CA GLU A 26 14.31 3.37 -0.17
C GLU A 26 14.67 4.54 0.73
N LYS A 27 15.94 4.95 0.71
CA LYS A 27 16.46 6.06 1.51
C LYS A 27 15.85 7.40 1.11
N GLU A 28 15.36 7.52 -0.12
CA GLU A 28 14.72 8.75 -0.60
C GLU A 28 13.31 8.92 -0.04
N PHE A 29 12.60 7.84 0.25
CA PHE A 29 11.19 7.89 0.68
C PHE A 29 11.00 7.57 2.16
N THR A 30 11.94 6.86 2.76
CA THR A 30 11.90 6.51 4.19
C THR A 30 11.89 7.77 5.04
N GLY A 31 10.96 7.84 5.99
CA GLY A 31 10.80 8.95 6.93
C GLY A 31 10.04 10.15 6.38
N LYS A 32 9.82 10.24 5.05
CA LYS A 32 9.02 11.33 4.46
C LYS A 32 7.55 11.16 4.79
N THR A 33 6.92 12.25 5.20
CA THR A 33 5.47 12.31 5.43
C THR A 33 4.81 12.93 4.22
N TYR A 34 3.85 12.22 3.63
CA TYR A 34 3.02 12.68 2.53
C TYR A 34 1.65 13.07 3.05
N LEU A 35 1.13 14.22 2.59
CA LEU A 35 -0.18 14.75 2.93
C LEU A 35 -1.12 14.62 1.74
N PHE A 36 -2.38 14.30 2.03
CA PHE A 36 -3.42 14.06 1.05
C PHE A 36 -4.56 15.08 1.25
N GLY A 37 -5.13 15.56 0.14
CA GLY A 37 -6.39 16.30 0.17
C GLY A 37 -7.57 15.39 0.49
N SER A 38 -8.77 15.98 0.58
CA SER A 38 -10.02 15.21 0.79
C SER A 38 -10.18 14.10 -0.24
N ASN A 39 -10.47 12.87 0.22
CA ASN A 39 -10.65 11.69 -0.61
C ASN A 39 -11.61 10.70 0.05
N ASP A 40 -12.19 9.80 -0.75
CA ASP A 40 -13.20 8.83 -0.30
C ASP A 40 -12.65 7.86 0.77
N SER A 41 -11.33 7.61 0.78
CA SER A 41 -10.67 6.76 1.77
C SER A 41 -10.34 7.48 3.07
N GLN A 42 -10.64 8.79 3.17
CA GLN A 42 -10.31 9.64 4.32
C GLN A 42 -8.83 9.60 4.73
N LEU A 43 -7.93 9.24 3.80
CA LEU A 43 -6.49 9.23 4.05
C LEU A 43 -6.00 10.68 4.15
N GLN A 44 -5.32 11.04 5.23
CA GLN A 44 -4.82 12.39 5.45
C GLN A 44 -3.30 12.46 5.37
N SER A 45 -2.62 11.45 5.91
CA SER A 45 -1.16 11.35 5.81
C SER A 45 -0.68 9.91 5.67
N LEU A 46 0.51 9.77 5.10
CA LEU A 46 1.23 8.51 4.97
C LEU A 46 2.72 8.75 5.20
N LYS A 47 3.36 7.91 6.00
CA LYS A 47 4.81 7.89 6.19
C LYS A 47 5.29 6.44 6.17
N LEU A 48 6.34 6.18 5.40
CA LEU A 48 6.97 4.87 5.33
C LEU A 48 8.26 4.89 6.16
N GLU A 49 8.40 3.97 7.10
CA GLU A 49 9.63 3.74 7.86
C GLU A 49 10.17 2.35 7.55
N ILE A 50 11.42 2.26 7.12
CA ILE A 50 12.10 1.01 6.79
C ILE A 50 13.28 0.87 7.75
N SER A 51 13.29 -0.18 8.56
CA SER A 51 14.36 -0.50 9.51
C SER A 51 14.71 -1.99 9.39
N ASP A 52 15.86 -2.27 8.78
CA ASP A 52 16.33 -3.63 8.48
C ASP A 52 15.26 -4.47 7.76
N THR A 53 14.60 -5.38 8.47
CA THR A 53 13.55 -6.27 7.94
C THR A 53 12.13 -5.80 8.28
N LEU A 54 11.99 -4.83 9.20
CA LEU A 54 10.70 -4.32 9.65
C LEU A 54 10.36 -3.04 8.89
N VAL A 55 9.21 -3.05 8.24
CA VAL A 55 8.66 -1.90 7.53
C VAL A 55 7.38 -1.46 8.24
N THR A 56 7.35 -0.20 8.66
CA THR A 56 6.17 0.41 9.30
C THR A 56 5.54 1.41 8.36
N LEU A 57 4.28 1.18 8.00
CA LEU A 57 3.45 2.13 7.27
C LEU A 57 2.58 2.89 8.28
N HIS A 58 2.94 4.14 8.52
CA HIS A 58 2.15 5.07 9.32
C HIS A 58 1.11 5.72 8.42
N ILE A 59 -0.17 5.59 8.77
CA ILE A 59 -1.27 6.27 8.07
C ILE A 59 -2.13 7.04 9.05
N ARG A 60 -2.58 8.22 8.65
CA ARG A 60 -3.67 8.92 9.32
C ARG A 60 -4.92 8.79 8.48
N LYS A 61 -5.97 8.16 9.04
CA LYS A 61 -7.27 8.00 8.37
C LYS A 61 -8.36 8.58 9.24
N ALA A 62 -9.17 9.47 8.67
CA ALA A 62 -10.05 10.35 9.43
C ALA A 62 -9.29 11.08 10.55
N SER A 63 -9.55 10.81 11.83
CA SER A 63 -8.88 11.45 12.96
C SER A 63 -7.88 10.56 13.71
N THR A 64 -7.60 9.37 13.20
CA THR A 64 -6.84 8.34 13.92
C THR A 64 -5.57 7.98 13.16
N ASP A 65 -4.46 7.87 13.90
CA ASP A 65 -3.18 7.40 13.40
C ASP A 65 -3.07 5.88 13.62
N TYR A 66 -2.56 5.18 12.61
CA TYR A 66 -2.30 3.75 12.64
C TYR A 66 -0.87 3.48 12.20
N ALA A 67 -0.19 2.60 12.92
CA ALA A 67 1.11 2.05 12.54
C ALA A 67 0.89 0.59 12.13
N LEU A 68 1.12 0.28 10.85
CA LEU A 68 0.95 -1.05 10.30
C LEU A 68 2.33 -1.65 10.02
N ASN A 69 2.61 -2.82 10.61
CA ASN A 69 3.92 -3.45 10.56
C ASN A 69 3.96 -4.60 9.55
N PHE A 70 5.04 -4.64 8.76
CA PHE A 70 5.25 -5.61 7.70
C PHE A 70 6.70 -6.11 7.68
N THR A 71 6.88 -7.33 7.18
CA THR A 71 8.20 -7.89 6.87
C THR A 71 8.31 -8.22 5.39
N THR A 72 9.53 -8.12 4.87
CA THR A 72 9.83 -8.50 3.49
C THR A 72 9.87 -10.02 3.34
N GLY A 73 9.06 -10.58 2.44
CA GLY A 73 9.09 -12.02 2.12
C GLY A 73 8.48 -12.95 3.17
N GLU A 74 8.20 -12.44 4.37
CA GLU A 74 7.58 -13.17 5.48
C GLU A 74 6.35 -12.42 6.01
N TRP A 75 5.59 -13.08 6.89
CA TRP A 75 4.45 -12.47 7.58
C TRP A 75 4.86 -11.94 8.96
N TYR A 76 4.64 -10.65 9.19
CA TYR A 76 4.77 -10.03 10.50
C TYR A 76 3.44 -10.09 11.24
N TYR A 77 3.37 -10.89 12.30
CA TYR A 77 2.17 -11.05 13.12
C TYR A 77 2.10 -9.93 14.17
N SER A 78 1.00 -9.19 14.20
CA SER A 78 0.79 -8.07 15.13
C SER A 78 -0.69 -7.79 15.36
N VAL A 79 -1.01 -6.63 15.94
CA VAL A 79 -2.37 -6.17 16.16
C VAL A 79 -2.54 -4.74 15.63
N THR A 80 -3.76 -4.37 15.25
CA THR A 80 -4.11 -3.00 14.81
C THR A 80 -5.49 -2.59 15.29
N GLU A 81 -5.68 -1.29 15.48
CA GLU A 81 -7.00 -0.68 15.72
C GLU A 81 -7.75 -0.36 14.43
N LEU A 82 -7.08 -0.47 13.27
CA LEU A 82 -7.68 -0.22 11.96
C LEU A 82 -8.70 -1.34 11.68
N PRO A 83 -9.99 -1.05 11.54
CA PRO A 83 -10.96 -2.07 11.18
C PRO A 83 -10.71 -2.57 9.76
N GLY A 84 -10.83 -3.89 9.58
CA GLY A 84 -10.74 -4.50 8.27
C GLY A 84 -11.89 -4.11 7.32
N PRO A 85 -11.74 -4.36 6.01
CA PRO A 85 -12.81 -4.15 5.03
C PRO A 85 -14.11 -4.87 5.40
N ASN A 86 -15.25 -4.18 5.29
CA ASN A 86 -16.58 -4.78 5.50
C ASN A 86 -17.55 -4.37 4.40
N LEU A 87 -18.38 -5.32 3.96
CA LEU A 87 -19.44 -5.06 2.98
C LEU A 87 -20.62 -4.28 3.60
N VAL A 88 -20.91 -4.54 4.87
CA VAL A 88 -21.95 -3.88 5.65
C VAL A 88 -21.32 -3.24 6.90
N PRO A 89 -21.66 -1.98 7.23
CA PRO A 89 -21.23 -1.38 8.48
C PRO A 89 -21.76 -2.19 9.67
N ASN A 90 -20.91 -3.04 10.25
CA ASN A 90 -21.28 -3.83 11.42
C ASN A 90 -20.94 -3.03 12.68
N LYS A 91 -21.97 -2.58 13.41
CA LYS A 91 -21.80 -1.85 14.68
C LYS A 91 -21.01 -2.61 15.73
N ASN A 92 -20.91 -3.94 15.61
CA ASN A 92 -20.21 -4.78 16.58
C ASN A 92 -18.74 -5.03 16.23
N ILE A 93 -18.24 -4.54 15.08
CA ILE A 93 -16.84 -4.79 14.70
C ILE A 93 -15.85 -4.13 15.67
N ASP A 94 -16.26 -3.04 16.32
CA ASP A 94 -15.43 -2.35 17.30
C ASP A 94 -15.17 -3.21 18.55
N VAL A 95 -16.03 -4.18 18.86
CA VAL A 95 -15.83 -5.13 19.98
C VAL A 95 -14.68 -6.10 19.70
N LEU A 96 -14.29 -6.27 18.43
CA LEU A 96 -13.20 -7.15 18.02
C LEU A 96 -11.83 -6.45 18.03
N ARG A 97 -11.78 -5.16 18.41
CA ARG A 97 -10.52 -4.44 18.57
C ARG A 97 -9.77 -4.90 19.83
N PRO A 98 -8.43 -4.98 19.81
CA PRO A 98 -7.58 -4.80 18.64
C PRO A 98 -7.61 -6.04 17.72
N PHE A 99 -7.56 -5.82 16.42
CA PHE A 99 -7.62 -6.91 15.43
C PHE A 99 -6.25 -7.56 15.26
N LYS A 100 -6.21 -8.90 15.29
CA LYS A 100 -4.99 -9.63 14.93
C LYS A 100 -4.75 -9.58 13.43
N VAL A 101 -3.52 -9.22 13.05
CA VAL A 101 -3.13 -9.07 11.65
C VAL A 101 -1.81 -9.74 11.33
N ALA A 102 -1.62 -10.07 10.05
CA ALA A 102 -0.36 -10.50 9.47
C ALA A 102 -0.01 -9.58 8.29
N GLY A 103 1.11 -8.87 8.38
CA GLY A 103 1.59 -7.93 7.37
C GLY A 103 2.76 -8.49 6.58
N SER A 104 2.68 -8.48 5.24
CA SER A 104 3.84 -8.73 4.37
C SER A 104 4.03 -7.59 3.38
N TYR A 105 5.28 -7.35 3.00
CA TYR A 105 5.68 -6.24 2.13
C TYR A 105 6.59 -6.72 1.01
N THR A 106 6.49 -6.07 -0.16
CA THR A 106 7.41 -6.27 -1.28
C THR A 106 7.51 -5.01 -2.12
N TRP A 107 8.67 -4.79 -2.71
CA TRP A 107 8.79 -3.88 -3.85
C TRP A 107 8.30 -4.60 -5.13
N LEU A 108 7.57 -3.88 -5.97
CA LEU A 108 7.13 -4.31 -7.30
C LEU A 108 8.15 -3.89 -8.37
N ASP A 109 8.76 -2.73 -8.13
CA ASP A 109 9.80 -2.09 -8.91
C ASP A 109 10.55 -1.08 -8.01
N ASN A 110 11.43 -0.25 -8.57
CA ASN A 110 12.23 0.71 -7.81
C ASN A 110 11.41 1.78 -7.07
N ASN A 111 10.16 2.02 -7.47
CA ASN A 111 9.34 3.14 -7.01
C ASN A 111 7.98 2.69 -6.48
N SER A 112 7.60 1.42 -6.71
CA SER A 112 6.30 0.89 -6.33
C SER A 112 6.44 -0.16 -5.24
N ALA A 113 5.75 0.03 -4.13
CA ALA A 113 5.66 -0.91 -3.03
C ALA A 113 4.24 -1.45 -2.87
N GLU A 114 4.13 -2.72 -2.52
CA GLU A 114 2.88 -3.35 -2.13
C GLU A 114 2.96 -3.87 -0.70
N PHE A 115 1.94 -3.55 0.08
CA PHE A 115 1.72 -4.00 1.43
C PHE A 115 0.49 -4.87 1.45
N THR A 116 0.62 -6.10 1.93
CA THR A 116 -0.50 -7.02 2.15
C THR A 116 -0.77 -7.14 3.64
N LEU A 117 -1.94 -6.71 4.08
CA LEU A 117 -2.41 -6.83 5.46
C LEU A 117 -3.56 -7.83 5.51
N ARG A 118 -3.36 -8.94 6.23
CA ARG A 118 -4.40 -9.95 6.47
C ARG A 118 -4.95 -9.80 7.88
N TYR A 119 -6.27 -9.73 8.01
CA TYR A 119 -6.93 -9.88 9.30
C TYR A 119 -7.04 -11.38 9.59
N ILE A 120 -6.61 -11.83 10.76
CA ILE A 120 -6.52 -13.27 11.08
C ILE A 120 -7.89 -13.83 11.48
N GLU A 121 -8.67 -13.02 12.17
CA GLU A 121 -9.97 -13.41 12.74
C GLU A 121 -11.11 -13.32 11.74
N SER A 122 -10.84 -12.91 10.50
CA SER A 122 -11.83 -12.79 9.42
C SER A 122 -11.15 -12.95 8.07
N PRO A 123 -11.83 -13.44 7.01
CA PRO A 123 -11.22 -13.68 5.70
C PRO A 123 -10.97 -12.38 4.91
N HIS A 124 -10.44 -11.35 5.56
CA HIS A 124 -10.21 -10.04 4.98
C HIS A 124 -8.73 -9.83 4.70
N THR A 125 -8.44 -9.47 3.47
CA THR A 125 -7.11 -9.01 3.05
C THR A 125 -7.27 -7.63 2.44
N GLU A 126 -6.39 -6.74 2.86
CA GLU A 126 -6.22 -5.42 2.27
C GLU A 126 -4.83 -5.34 1.65
N THR A 127 -4.78 -4.90 0.41
CA THR A 127 -3.58 -4.62 -0.35
C THR A 127 -3.48 -3.12 -0.53
N ILE A 128 -2.39 -2.53 -0.06
CA ILE A 128 -2.08 -1.12 -0.21
C ILE A 128 -0.93 -1.03 -1.19
N THR A 129 -1.11 -0.30 -2.28
CA THR A 129 -0.02 -0.05 -3.24
C THR A 129 0.39 1.42 -3.16
N CYS A 130 1.68 1.67 -2.98
CA CYS A 130 2.27 3.00 -2.95
C CYS A 130 3.23 3.14 -4.14
N VAL A 131 3.05 4.18 -4.95
CA VAL A 131 3.94 4.53 -6.07
C VAL A 131 4.59 5.87 -5.75
N PHE A 132 5.90 5.86 -5.50
CA PHE A 132 6.67 7.03 -5.10
C PHE A 132 7.33 7.71 -6.30
N LEU A 133 7.15 9.02 -6.42
CA LEU A 133 7.77 9.82 -7.47
C LEU A 133 8.20 11.17 -6.90
N ASN A 134 9.50 11.31 -6.62
CA ASN A 134 10.11 12.50 -6.04
C ASN A 134 9.43 12.89 -4.71
N ASN A 135 8.67 13.99 -4.73
CA ASN A 135 7.92 14.55 -3.60
C ASN A 135 6.44 14.17 -3.64
N LYS A 136 6.05 13.17 -4.42
CA LYS A 136 4.69 12.68 -4.54
C LYS A 136 4.60 11.20 -4.23
N VAL A 137 3.42 10.80 -3.77
CA VAL A 137 3.05 9.38 -3.64
C VAL A 137 1.66 9.19 -4.23
N GLY A 138 1.49 8.16 -5.05
CA GLY A 138 0.18 7.65 -5.43
C GLY A 138 -0.15 6.44 -4.57
N VAL A 139 -1.32 6.44 -3.92
CA VAL A 139 -1.77 5.34 -3.05
C VAL A 139 -3.05 4.73 -3.60
N SER A 140 -3.14 3.42 -3.63
CA SER A 140 -4.39 2.72 -3.88
C SER A 140 -4.66 1.64 -2.82
N PHE A 141 -5.93 1.45 -2.52
CA PHE A 141 -6.41 0.42 -1.61
C PHE A 141 -7.24 -0.58 -2.39
N LYS A 142 -6.92 -1.87 -2.23
CA LYS A 142 -7.67 -2.98 -2.81
C LYS A 142 -7.97 -3.98 -1.71
N ASN A 143 -9.19 -4.48 -1.67
CA ASN A 143 -9.57 -5.59 -0.80
C ASN A 143 -10.44 -6.58 -1.57
N VAL A 144 -10.94 -7.60 -0.85
CA VAL A 144 -11.80 -8.66 -1.42
C VAL A 144 -13.11 -8.16 -2.03
N PHE A 145 -13.54 -6.94 -1.70
CA PHE A 145 -14.75 -6.31 -2.25
C PHE A 145 -14.46 -5.33 -3.40
N SER A 146 -13.18 -5.01 -3.67
CA SER A 146 -12.81 -4.05 -4.71
C SER A 146 -12.91 -4.66 -6.11
N LYS A 147 -13.63 -4.01 -7.02
CA LYS A 147 -13.54 -4.31 -8.46
C LYS A 147 -12.37 -3.54 -9.07
N PRO A 148 -11.79 -4.00 -10.19
CA PRO A 148 -10.68 -3.30 -10.85
C PRO A 148 -10.98 -1.82 -11.13
N ASP A 149 -12.20 -1.51 -11.56
CA ASP A 149 -12.63 -0.15 -11.91
C ASP A 149 -12.83 0.76 -10.67
N ASP A 150 -12.93 0.18 -9.47
CA ASP A 150 -13.12 0.91 -8.20
C ASP A 150 -11.78 1.35 -7.57
N ILE A 151 -10.65 0.86 -8.07
CA ILE A 151 -9.33 1.17 -7.54
C ILE A 151 -8.95 2.59 -7.96
N LYS A 152 -9.06 3.54 -7.03
CA LYS A 152 -8.67 4.93 -7.24
C LYS A 152 -7.25 5.18 -6.76
N LEU A 153 -6.46 5.89 -7.55
CA LEU A 153 -5.17 6.43 -7.13
C LEU A 153 -5.39 7.74 -6.37
N ILE A 154 -4.91 7.80 -5.14
CA ILE A 154 -4.96 8.98 -4.27
C ILE A 154 -3.56 9.61 -4.27
N GLU A 155 -3.46 10.85 -4.74
CA GLU A 155 -2.19 11.55 -4.80
C GLU A 155 -1.92 12.34 -3.52
N GLY A 156 -0.74 12.11 -2.93
CA GLY A 156 -0.20 12.87 -1.81
C GLY A 156 1.08 13.60 -2.21
N LYS A 157 1.41 14.65 -1.46
CA LYS A 157 2.65 15.42 -1.60
C LYS A 157 3.43 15.39 -0.29
N SER A 158 4.75 15.30 -0.34
CA SER A 158 5.57 15.38 0.87
C SER A 158 5.35 16.74 1.55
N ALA A 159 5.19 16.73 2.87
CA ALA A 159 5.34 17.95 3.66
C ALA A 159 6.79 18.42 3.48
N GLU A 160 6.99 19.52 2.76
CA GLU A 160 8.32 20.13 2.60
C GLU A 160 8.83 20.56 3.99
N ASN A 161 10.10 20.25 4.26
CA ASN A 161 10.87 20.94 5.31
C ASN A 161 11.39 22.26 4.75
#